data_AF-A0A674J0D1-F1
#
_entry.id   AF-A0A674J0D1-F1
#
_cell.length_a   1.000
_cell.length_b   1.000
_cell.length_c   1.000
_cell.angle_alpha   90.00
_cell.angle_beta   90.00
_cell.angle_gamma   90.00
#
_symmetry.space_group_name_H-M   'P 1'
#
loop_
_entity.id
_entity.type
_entity.pdbx_description
1 polymer ?
#
loop_
_entity_poly.entity_id
_entity_poly.type
_entity_poly.pdbx_seq_one_letter_code
_entity_poly.pdbx_strand_id
1 'polypeptide(L)'
;LLHSRDFAEVALLRDISERGRDLEQILSQYITFVKPAFEEFCLPTKKYADVIIPRGADNEVAINLIVQHIQDILNGGHSKRQINSCLNGYTTPCQRQPSESSSRPH
;
A
#
# COMPACT_ATOMS: atom_id res chain seq x y z
N LEU A 1 -12.44 -6.27 -2.52
CA LEU A 1 -13.54 -6.68 -1.64
C LEU A 1 -13.14 -6.75 -0.15
N LEU A 2 -11.99 -7.32 0.21
CA LEU A 2 -11.52 -7.34 1.62
C LEU A 2 -11.23 -5.95 2.23
N HIS A 3 -10.98 -4.91 1.44
CA HIS A 3 -10.55 -3.61 1.98
C HIS A 3 -11.69 -2.69 2.47
N SER A 4 -12.94 -2.95 2.07
CA SER A 4 -14.05 -2.02 2.38
C SER A 4 -14.78 -2.39 3.68
N ARG A 5 -14.73 -3.66 4.10
CA ARG A 5 -15.42 -4.13 5.31
C ARG A 5 -14.70 -3.72 6.59
N ASP A 6 -13.38 -3.84 6.60
CA ASP A 6 -12.56 -3.51 7.78
C ASP A 6 -12.69 -2.02 8.16
N PHE A 7 -12.77 -1.13 7.17
CA PHE A 7 -12.88 0.31 7.44
C PHE A 7 -14.25 0.69 8.01
N ALA A 8 -15.31 -0.03 7.62
CA ALA A 8 -16.66 0.22 8.11
C ALA A 8 -16.78 -0.13 9.60
N GLU A 9 -16.21 -1.26 10.01
CA GLU A 9 -16.29 -1.76 11.38
C GLU A 9 -15.59 -0.81 12.36
N VAL A 10 -14.37 -0.36 12.04
CA VAL A 10 -13.63 0.58 12.88
C VAL A 10 -14.35 1.93 12.97
N ALA A 11 -14.93 2.41 11.85
CA ALA A 11 -15.72 3.64 11.84
C ALA A 11 -17.00 3.53 12.67
N LEU A 12 -17.71 2.39 12.60
CA LEU A 12 -18.90 2.10 13.39
C LEU A 12 -18.57 2.12 14.89
N LEU A 13 -17.58 1.34 15.31
CA LEU A 13 -17.18 1.24 16.73
C LEU A 13 -16.79 2.61 17.28
N ARG A 14 -16.07 3.42 16.50
CA ARG A 14 -15.71 4.80 16.87
C ARG A 14 -16.94 5.69 17.02
N ASP A 15 -17.88 5.66 16.07
CA ASP A 15 -19.05 6.54 16.09
C ASP A 15 -20.05 6.19 17.20
N ILE A 16 -20.11 4.93 17.62
CA ILE A 16 -20.91 4.48 18.76
C ILE A 16 -20.23 4.91 20.07
N SER A 17 -18.93 4.60 20.23
CA SER A 17 -18.21 4.79 21.48
C SER A 17 -17.85 6.25 21.77
N GLU A 18 -17.43 7.01 20.76
CA GLU A 18 -16.96 8.39 20.94
C GLU A 18 -18.05 9.43 20.69
N ARG A 19 -19.04 9.13 19.84
CA ARG A 19 -20.06 10.09 19.40
C ARG A 19 -21.49 9.75 19.84
N GLY A 20 -21.71 8.57 20.44
CA GLY A 20 -23.02 8.16 20.98
C GLY A 20 -24.12 8.09 19.92
N ARG A 21 -23.78 7.81 18.65
CA ARG A 21 -24.75 7.71 17.56
C ARG A 21 -25.41 6.33 17.53
N ASP A 22 -26.67 6.30 17.11
CA ASP A 22 -27.41 5.06 16.99
C ASP A 22 -26.94 4.20 15.80
N LEU A 23 -26.95 2.88 16.00
CA LEU A 23 -26.41 1.90 15.05
C LEU A 23 -27.06 1.99 13.68
N GLU A 24 -28.39 2.13 13.66
CA GLU A 24 -29.18 2.14 12.43
C GLU A 24 -28.87 3.39 11.59
N GLN A 25 -28.69 4.54 12.25
CA GLN A 25 -28.33 5.79 11.59
C GLN A 25 -26.94 5.72 10.96
N ILE A 26 -25.96 5.15 11.65
CA ILE A 26 -24.58 5.05 11.11
C ILE A 26 -24.54 4.05 9.95
N LEU A 27 -25.23 2.91 10.06
CA LEU A 27 -25.29 1.92 8.99
C LEU A 27 -25.97 2.48 7.73
N SER A 28 -27.10 3.18 7.90
CA SER A 28 -27.81 3.86 6.81
C SER A 28 -26.91 4.89 6.13
N GLN A 29 -26.19 5.71 6.91
CA GLN A 29 -25.25 6.70 6.37
C GLN A 29 -24.08 6.04 5.62
N TYR A 30 -23.53 4.95 6.15
CA TYR A 30 -22.43 4.24 5.53
C TYR A 30 -22.83 3.65 4.17
N ILE A 31 -23.98 2.97 4.10
CA ILE A 31 -24.47 2.34 2.87
C ILE A 31 -24.87 3.39 1.83
N THR A 32 -25.54 4.47 2.26
CA THR A 32 -26.14 5.45 1.34
C THR A 32 -25.13 6.44 0.79
N PHE A 33 -24.15 6.88 1.59
CA PHE A 33 -23.25 7.97 1.20
C PHE A 33 -21.78 7.56 1.20
N VAL A 34 -21.31 6.92 2.27
CA VAL A 34 -19.86 6.69 2.46
C VAL A 34 -19.33 5.64 1.49
N LYS A 35 -20.02 4.51 1.34
CA LYS A 35 -19.59 3.42 0.47
C LYS A 35 -19.61 3.80 -1.02
N PRO A 36 -20.69 4.38 -1.58
CA PRO A 36 -20.70 4.82 -2.98
C PRO A 36 -19.63 5.87 -3.27
N ALA A 37 -19.49 6.87 -2.39
CA ALA A 37 -18.46 7.90 -2.56
C ALA A 37 -17.03 7.33 -2.52
N PHE A 38 -16.78 6.34 -1.65
CA PHE A 38 -15.48 5.67 -1.62
C PHE A 38 -15.19 4.92 -2.92
N GLU A 39 -16.17 4.16 -3.44
CA GLU A 39 -16.00 3.39 -4.67
C GLU A 39 -15.84 4.30 -5.90
N GLU A 40 -16.55 5.42 -5.93
CA GLU A 40 -16.53 6.38 -7.04
C GLU A 40 -15.29 7.29 -7.02
N PHE A 41 -14.88 7.78 -5.85
CA PHE A 41 -13.83 8.82 -5.76
C PHE A 41 -12.53 8.34 -5.14
N CYS A 42 -12.57 7.52 -4.08
CA CYS A 42 -11.36 7.12 -3.36
C CYS A 42 -10.69 5.87 -3.94
N LEU A 43 -11.47 4.89 -4.40
CA LEU A 43 -10.93 3.65 -4.96
C LEU A 43 -10.09 3.90 -6.23
N PRO A 44 -10.50 4.77 -7.18
CA PRO A 44 -9.72 5.04 -8.38
C PRO A 44 -8.38 5.73 -8.10
N THR A 45 -8.23 6.43 -6.95
CA THR A 45 -6.98 7.13 -6.63
C THR A 45 -5.88 6.19 -6.16
N LYS A 46 -6.24 4.97 -5.74
CA LYS A 46 -5.29 3.93 -5.29
C LYS A 46 -4.20 3.63 -6.33
N LYS A 47 -4.50 3.74 -7.62
CA LYS A 47 -3.53 3.46 -8.70
C LYS A 47 -2.41 4.49 -8.83
N TYR A 48 -2.55 5.66 -8.19
CA TYR A 48 -1.54 6.73 -8.20
C TYR A 48 -0.63 6.68 -6.97
N ALA A 49 -0.84 5.75 -6.05
CA ALA A 49 0.01 5.61 -4.87
C ALA A 49 1.32 4.88 -5.23
N ASP A 50 2.46 5.44 -4.84
CA ASP A 50 3.77 4.80 -5.00
C ASP A 50 3.93 3.58 -4.08
N VAL A 51 3.36 3.66 -2.88
CA VAL A 51 3.46 2.62 -1.84
C VAL A 51 2.09 2.37 -1.21
N ILE A 52 1.73 1.10 -1.05
CA ILE A 52 0.52 0.66 -0.33
C ILE A 52 0.94 -0.01 0.96
N ILE A 53 0.45 0.49 2.10
CA ILE A 53 0.73 -0.08 3.42
C ILE A 53 -0.45 -0.94 3.88
N PRO A 54 -0.30 -2.27 3.95
CA PRO A 54 -1.33 -3.14 4.50
C PRO A 54 -1.41 -3.00 6.03
N ARG A 55 -2.57 -3.34 6.61
CA ARG A 55 -2.84 -3.37 8.07
C ARG A 55 -2.75 -2.01 8.79
N GLY A 56 -2.49 -0.93 8.06
CA GLY A 56 -2.54 0.43 8.59
C GLY A 56 -1.60 0.65 9.78
N ALA A 57 -2.16 1.06 10.92
CA ALA A 57 -1.43 1.45 12.13
C ALA A 57 -0.67 0.29 12.80
N ASP A 58 -1.08 -0.96 12.58
CA ASP A 58 -0.42 -2.12 13.20
C ASP A 58 0.91 -2.49 12.54
N ASN A 59 1.22 -1.87 11.38
CA ASN A 59 2.42 -2.18 10.63
C ASN A 59 3.59 -1.29 11.06
N GLU A 60 4.15 -1.59 12.24
CA GLU A 60 5.29 -0.86 12.79
C GLU A 60 6.48 -0.79 11.83
N VAL A 61 6.71 -1.87 11.05
CA VAL A 61 7.80 -1.92 10.07
C VAL A 61 7.61 -0.86 8.98
N ALA A 62 6.40 -0.75 8.41
CA ALA A 62 6.11 0.26 7.39
C ALA A 62 6.15 1.69 7.94
N ILE A 63 5.67 1.89 9.17
CA ILE A 63 5.73 3.19 9.85
C ILE A 63 7.19 3.61 10.05
N ASN A 64 8.03 2.71 10.57
CA ASN A 64 9.45 2.99 10.79
C ASN A 64 10.19 3.32 9.49
N LEU A 65 9.84 2.67 8.37
CA LEU A 65 10.40 3.00 7.06
C LEU A 65 10.08 4.45 6.65
N ILE A 66 8.85 4.90 6.85
CA ILE A 66 8.45 6.29 6.56
C ILE A 66 9.17 7.26 7.51
N VAL A 67 9.19 6.96 8.81
CA VAL A 67 9.84 7.82 9.81
C VAL A 67 11.32 7.98 9.50
N GLN A 68 12.02 6.88 9.19
CA GLN A 68 13.42 6.91 8.81
C GLN A 68 13.63 7.73 7.53
N HIS A 69 12.79 7.53 6.51
CA HIS A 69 12.90 8.27 5.26
C HIS A 69 12.73 9.79 5.46
N ILE A 70 11.78 10.20 6.31
CA ILE A 70 11.59 11.62 6.66
C ILE A 70 12.83 12.16 7.39
N GLN A 71 13.37 11.42 8.38
CA GLN A 71 14.59 11.82 9.09
C GLN A 71 15.79 11.97 8.14
N ASP A 72 15.93 11.07 7.18
CA ASP A 72 17.00 11.11 6.20
C ASP A 72 16.88 12.34 5.27
N ILE A 73 15.66 12.73 4.91
CA ILE A 73 15.40 13.97 4.16
C ILE A 73 15.76 15.20 5.00
N LEU A 74 15.33 15.25 6.26
CA LEU A 74 15.59 16.37 7.16
C LEU A 74 17.08 16.56 7.48
N ASN A 75 17.83 15.47 7.56
CA ASN A 75 19.27 15.48 7.87
C ASN A 75 20.16 15.80 6.64
N GLY A 76 19.58 16.26 5.53
CA GLY A 76 20.32 16.72 4.36
C GLY A 76 20.51 15.69 3.24
N GLY A 77 19.75 14.58 3.28
CA GLY A 77 19.76 13.55 2.25
C GLY A 77 21.01 12.68 2.31
N HIS A 78 20.84 11.38 2.10
CA HIS A 78 21.94 10.42 2.05
C HIS A 78 23.06 10.92 1.13
N SER A 79 24.15 11.44 1.70
CA SER A 79 25.44 11.46 1.01
C SER A 79 25.86 10.00 0.86
N LYS A 80 25.43 9.38 -0.26
CA LYS A 80 25.77 8.03 -0.73
C LYS A 80 26.11 7.06 0.41
N ARG A 81 25.10 6.35 0.93
CA ARG A 81 25.41 5.08 1.60
C ARG A 81 26.03 4.20 0.53
N GLN A 82 27.36 4.03 0.60
CA GLN A 82 28.10 3.08 -0.23
C GLN A 82 27.30 1.79 -0.22
N ILE A 83 26.87 1.35 -1.41
CA ILE A 83 26.65 -0.07 -1.63
C ILE A 83 28.03 -0.68 -1.50
N ASN A 84 28.41 -1.02 -0.26
CA ASN A 84 29.48 -1.96 -0.01
C ASN A 84 29.01 -3.25 -0.66
N SER A 85 29.55 -3.50 -1.86
CA SER A 85 29.54 -4.80 -2.49
C SER A 85 30.32 -5.75 -1.58
N CYS A 86 29.65 -6.35 -0.61
CA CYS A 86 30.15 -7.56 0.02
C CYS A 86 29.19 -8.70 -0.34
N LEU A 87 29.76 -9.62 -1.12
CA LEU A 87 29.29 -10.95 -1.45
C LEU A 87 28.35 -11.54 -0.39
N ASN A 88 27.21 -12.07 -0.85
CA ASN A 88 26.84 -13.42 -0.44
C ASN A 88 26.05 -14.09 -1.56
N GLY A 89 26.61 -15.19 -2.04
CA GLY A 89 26.21 -15.85 -3.27
C GLY A 89 24.87 -16.57 -3.14
N TYR A 90 24.02 -16.35 -4.14
CA TYR A 90 23.33 -17.42 -4.84
C TYR A 90 23.42 -17.09 -6.34
N THR A 91 24.35 -17.75 -7.02
CA THR A 91 24.49 -17.70 -8.47
C THR A 91 23.30 -18.42 -9.10
N THR A 92 22.45 -17.68 -9.81
CA THR A 92 21.55 -18.26 -10.81
C THR A 92 21.96 -17.70 -12.17
N PRO A 93 22.57 -18.49 -13.08
CA PRO A 93 22.94 -18.01 -14.40
C PRO A 93 21.68 -17.95 -15.26
N CYS A 94 21.07 -16.76 -15.38
CA CYS A 94 20.06 -16.54 -16.40
C CYS A 94 20.79 -16.33 -17.74
N GLN A 95 20.85 -17.39 -18.55
CA GLN A 95 21.40 -17.34 -19.89
C GLN A 95 20.65 -16.30 -20.72
N ARG A 96 21.39 -15.34 -21.30
CA ARG A 96 20.88 -14.46 -22.34
C ARG A 96 20.52 -15.34 -23.54
N GLN A 97 19.23 -15.46 -23.83
CA GLN A 97 18.73 -16.04 -25.08
C GLN A 97 18.90 -14.96 -26.18
N PRO A 98 19.67 -15.19 -27.24
CA PRO A 98 19.54 -14.41 -28.46
C PRO A 98 18.19 -14.71 -29.08
N SER A 99 17.46 -13.68 -29.50
CA SER A 99 16.19 -13.80 -30.22
C SER A 99 16.33 -14.73 -31.44
N GLU A 100 15.68 -15.89 -31.40
CA GLU A 100 15.52 -16.78 -32.56
C GLU A 100 14.58 -16.13 -33.58
N SER A 101 15.09 -15.87 -34.78
CA SER A 101 14.28 -15.54 -35.95
C SER A 101 13.55 -16.79 -36.43
N SER A 102 12.23 -16.67 -36.55
CA SER A 102 11.30 -17.73 -36.92
C SER A 102 11.44 -18.18 -38.38
N SER A 103 11.68 -19.49 -38.53
CA SER A 103 11.11 -20.43 -39.50
C SER A 103 11.64 -20.52 -40.95
N ARG A 104 12.10 -21.76 -41.25
CA ARG A 104 12.54 -22.46 -42.49
C ARG A 104 11.38 -22.70 -43.53
N PRO A 105 11.48 -23.65 -44.49
CA PRO A 105 12.22 -23.68 -45.76
C PRO A 105 11.30 -23.97 -46.99
N HIS A 106 11.79 -23.74 -48.22
CA HIS A 106 11.78 -24.72 -49.32
C HIS A 106 12.76 -24.31 -50.41
#